data_AF-A0A173XDP1-F1
#
_entry.id   AF-A0A173XDP1-F1
#
_cell.length_a   1.000
_cell.length_b   1.000
_cell.length_c   1.000
_cell.angle_alpha   90.00
_cell.angle_beta   90.00
_cell.angle_gamma   90.00
#
_symmetry.space_group_name_H-M   'P 1'
#
loop_
_entity.id
_entity.type
_entity.pdbx_description
1 polymer ?
#
loop_
_entity_poly.entity_id
_entity_poly.type
_entity_poly.pdbx_seq_one_letter_code
_entity_poly.pdbx_strand_id
1 'polypeptide(L)'
;MDTVNTLKNKNVIKLRSKKLRSKKLRIQKTKKFATLCIILLSLLIIGTSIKNMYVYFRCSDFIYSLDYYFTHWKDKDLRLIEVDSFSVLSKTNNTVEIEAYGFAYKKPYKETYLIGTFIEDDKGRWHMESVKLKNEESKIENEEDVITN
;
A
#
# COMPACT_ATOMS: atom_id res chain seq x y z
N MET A 1 60.05 7.78 48.06
CA MET A 1 58.57 7.92 48.20
C MET A 1 57.87 7.83 46.83
N ASP A 2 58.60 7.41 45.78
CA ASP A 2 58.24 7.66 44.37
C ASP A 2 57.64 6.46 43.63
N THR A 3 57.82 5.26 44.18
CA THR A 3 57.29 4.00 43.64
C THR A 3 55.76 3.90 43.72
N VAL A 4 55.16 4.45 44.77
CA VAL A 4 53.70 4.45 44.94
C VAL A 4 53.03 5.41 43.94
N ASN A 5 53.62 6.59 43.74
CA ASN A 5 53.12 7.60 42.80
C ASN A 5 53.24 7.13 41.34
N THR A 6 54.33 6.44 40.99
CA THR A 6 54.53 5.86 39.65
C THR A 6 53.57 4.69 39.36
N LEU A 7 53.31 3.81 40.33
CA LEU A 7 52.31 2.74 40.21
C LEU A 7 50.88 3.28 40.07
N LYS A 8 50.51 4.30 40.86
CA LYS A 8 49.21 4.97 40.77
C LYS A 8 49.00 5.60 39.39
N ASN A 9 50.02 6.27 38.83
CA ASN A 9 49.94 6.91 37.53
C ASN A 9 49.82 5.89 36.37
N LYS A 10 50.55 4.77 36.43
CA LYS A 10 50.42 3.66 35.47
C LYS A 10 49.01 3.05 35.48
N ASN A 11 48.40 2.89 36.66
CA ASN A 11 47.04 2.36 36.78
C ASN A 11 45.99 3.32 36.21
N VAL A 12 46.12 4.62 36.43
CA VAL A 12 45.22 5.64 35.85
C VAL A 12 45.30 5.65 34.32
N ILE A 13 46.51 5.57 33.75
CA ILE A 13 46.72 5.48 32.29
C ILE A 13 46.07 4.21 31.71
N LYS A 14 46.23 3.07 32.39
CA LYS A 14 45.62 1.78 32.00
C LYS A 14 44.09 1.81 32.07
N LEU A 15 43.51 2.47 33.07
CA LEU A 15 42.06 2.65 33.19
C LEU A 15 41.51 3.59 32.09
N ARG A 16 42.23 4.68 31.79
CA ARG A 16 41.86 5.63 30.72
C ARG A 16 41.89 4.98 29.33
N SER A 17 42.93 4.18 29.03
CA SER A 17 43.02 3.47 27.74
C SER A 17 41.95 2.39 27.60
N LYS A 18 41.61 1.65 28.66
CA LYS A 18 40.46 0.72 28.69
C LYS A 18 39.13 1.43 28.43
N LYS A 19 38.89 2.60 29.04
CA LYS A 19 37.67 3.42 28.84
C LYS A 19 37.56 3.96 27.41
N LEU A 20 38.68 4.37 26.80
CA LEU A 20 38.71 4.80 25.40
C LEU A 20 38.44 3.63 24.44
N ARG A 21 39.03 2.45 24.70
CA ARG A 21 38.79 1.23 23.92
C ARG A 21 37.33 0.80 23.98
N SER A 22 36.70 0.83 25.16
CA SER A 22 35.28 0.48 25.32
C SER A 22 34.34 1.49 24.64
N LYS A 23 34.64 2.80 24.69
CA LYS A 23 33.92 3.82 23.91
C LYS A 23 34.04 3.57 22.40
N LYS A 24 35.23 3.28 21.88
CA LYS A 24 35.46 2.97 20.45
C LYS A 24 34.68 1.73 20.01
N LEU A 25 34.66 0.68 20.83
CA LEU A 25 33.88 -0.54 20.58
C LEU A 25 32.36 -0.27 20.60
N ARG A 26 31.86 0.56 21.52
CA ARG A 26 30.44 0.98 21.54
C ARG A 26 30.07 1.72 20.26
N ILE A 27 30.88 2.69 19.84
CA ILE A 27 30.67 3.46 18.60
C ILE A 27 30.72 2.55 17.36
N GLN A 28 31.63 1.57 17.32
CA GLN A 28 31.67 0.60 16.22
C GLN A 28 30.42 -0.28 16.19
N LYS A 29 29.92 -0.74 17.35
CA LYS A 29 28.68 -1.51 17.44
C LYS A 29 27.46 -0.69 17.00
N THR A 30 27.34 0.56 17.43
CA THR A 30 26.23 1.43 17.02
C THR A 30 26.29 1.77 15.53
N LYS A 31 27.48 2.00 14.96
CA LYS A 31 27.65 2.16 13.51
C LYS A 31 27.23 0.91 12.74
N LYS A 32 27.67 -0.28 13.17
CA LYS A 32 27.27 -1.55 12.54
C LYS A 32 25.75 -1.77 12.60
N PHE A 33 25.13 -1.47 13.74
CA PHE A 33 23.68 -1.55 13.90
C PHE A 33 22.96 -0.55 13.00
N ALA A 34 23.41 0.71 12.95
CA ALA A 34 22.84 1.72 12.05
C ALA A 34 22.95 1.30 10.58
N THR A 35 24.10 0.77 10.14
CA THR A 35 24.26 0.23 8.78
C THR A 35 23.28 -0.91 8.52
N LEU A 36 23.09 -1.83 9.46
CA LEU A 36 22.12 -2.93 9.33
C LEU A 36 20.68 -2.40 9.22
N CYS A 37 20.31 -1.41 10.03
CA CYS A 37 19.01 -0.76 9.93
C CYS A 37 18.78 -0.09 8.57
N ILE A 38 19.79 0.60 8.04
CA ILE A 38 19.71 1.23 6.71
C ILE A 38 19.50 0.17 5.62
N ILE A 39 20.24 -0.94 5.67
CA ILE A 39 20.08 -2.04 4.71
C ILE A 39 18.69 -2.67 4.80
N LEU A 40 18.18 -2.88 6.02
CA LEU A 40 16.83 -3.42 6.22
C LEU A 40 15.76 -2.46 5.69
N LEU A 41 15.88 -1.16 5.95
CA LEU A 41 14.96 -0.15 5.43
C LEU A 41 15.01 -0.08 3.90
N SER A 42 16.20 -0.14 3.29
CA SER A 42 16.32 -0.13 1.83
C SER A 42 15.66 -1.36 1.21
N LEU A 43 15.83 -2.55 1.80
CA LEU A 43 15.16 -3.76 1.34
C LEU A 43 13.63 -3.66 1.43
N LEU A 44 13.10 -3.06 2.49
CA LEU A 44 11.66 -2.83 2.63
C LEU A 44 11.12 -1.89 1.54
N ILE A 45 11.83 -0.78 1.26
CA ILE A 45 11.44 0.18 0.22
C ILE A 45 11.49 -0.47 -1.17
N ILE A 46 12.54 -1.24 -1.46
CA ILE A 46 12.65 -1.97 -2.73
C ILE A 46 11.51 -2.97 -2.89
N GLY A 47 11.20 -3.74 -1.85
CA GLY A 47 10.11 -4.71 -1.86
C GLY A 47 8.74 -4.10 -2.14
N THR A 48 8.41 -2.98 -1.49
CA THR A 48 7.14 -2.27 -1.75
C THR A 48 7.10 -1.66 -3.14
N SER A 49 8.24 -1.17 -3.64
CA SER A 49 8.37 -0.58 -4.97
C SER A 49 8.17 -1.62 -6.07
N ILE A 50 8.78 -2.81 -5.92
CA ILE A 50 8.61 -3.94 -6.87
C ILE A 50 7.15 -4.37 -6.90
N LYS A 51 6.49 -4.51 -5.74
CA LYS A 51 5.07 -4.86 -5.67
C LYS A 51 4.20 -3.84 -6.40
N ASN A 52 4.40 -2.55 -6.12
CA ASN A 52 3.63 -1.48 -6.76
C ASN A 52 3.88 -1.43 -8.27
N MET A 53 5.12 -1.61 -8.70
CA MET A 53 5.48 -1.68 -10.12
C MET A 53 4.82 -2.88 -10.81
N TYR A 54 4.79 -4.04 -10.16
CA TYR A 54 4.12 -5.24 -10.67
C TYR A 54 2.62 -5.03 -10.86
N VAL A 55 1.94 -4.51 -9.83
CA VAL A 55 0.52 -4.17 -9.92
C VAL A 55 0.28 -3.20 -11.07
N TYR A 56 1.09 -2.14 -11.14
CA TYR A 56 0.96 -1.12 -12.17
C TYR A 56 1.14 -1.68 -13.59
N PHE A 57 2.08 -2.60 -13.79
CA PHE A 57 2.24 -3.31 -15.06
C PHE A 57 1.04 -4.21 -15.38
N ARG A 58 0.52 -4.95 -14.39
CA ARG A 58 -0.64 -5.83 -14.57
C ARG A 58 -1.93 -5.05 -14.85
N CYS A 59 -2.05 -3.80 -14.41
CA CYS A 59 -3.18 -2.93 -14.72
C CYS A 59 -3.27 -2.50 -16.20
N SER A 60 -2.34 -2.92 -17.07
CA SER A 60 -2.58 -2.88 -18.53
C SER A 60 -3.67 -3.84 -18.97
N ASP A 61 -3.91 -4.93 -18.23
CA ASP A 61 -5.08 -5.78 -18.40
C ASP A 61 -6.26 -5.13 -17.67
N PHE A 62 -7.29 -4.75 -18.42
CA PHE A 62 -8.46 -4.07 -17.86
C PHE A 62 -9.17 -4.91 -16.80
N ILE A 63 -9.33 -6.22 -17.02
CA ILE A 63 -10.02 -7.12 -16.08
C ILE A 63 -9.23 -7.22 -14.77
N TYR A 64 -7.90 -7.33 -14.87
CA TYR A 64 -7.04 -7.28 -13.69
C TYR A 64 -7.18 -5.96 -12.94
N SER A 65 -7.18 -4.82 -13.67
CA SER A 65 -7.31 -3.50 -13.05
C SER A 65 -8.66 -3.36 -12.34
N LEU A 66 -9.74 -3.84 -12.95
CA LEU A 66 -11.09 -3.78 -12.45
C LEU A 66 -11.17 -4.49 -11.09
N ASP A 67 -10.79 -5.77 -11.06
CA ASP A 67 -10.80 -6.57 -9.84
C ASP A 67 -9.89 -5.95 -8.76
N TYR A 68 -8.66 -5.56 -9.13
CA TYR A 68 -7.72 -4.96 -8.20
C TYR A 68 -8.27 -3.69 -7.55
N TYR A 69 -8.82 -2.75 -8.34
CA TYR A 69 -9.28 -1.47 -7.81
C TYR A 69 -10.54 -1.59 -6.95
N PHE A 70 -11.50 -2.43 -7.34
CA PHE A 70 -12.70 -2.67 -6.53
C PHE A 70 -12.39 -3.41 -5.21
N THR A 71 -11.37 -4.26 -5.18
CA THR A 71 -10.99 -5.01 -3.95
C THR A 71 -9.92 -4.30 -3.09
N HIS A 72 -9.21 -3.33 -3.65
CA HIS A 72 -8.12 -2.61 -2.97
C HIS A 72 -8.37 -1.10 -2.80
N TRP A 73 -9.60 -0.62 -3.03
CA TRP A 73 -9.92 0.80 -2.86
C TRP A 73 -9.59 1.33 -1.47
N LYS A 74 -9.15 2.60 -1.39
CA LYS A 74 -8.68 3.23 -0.14
C LYS A 74 -9.76 3.23 0.94
N ASP A 75 -11.00 3.53 0.56
CA ASP A 75 -12.15 3.46 1.45
C ASP A 75 -12.67 2.02 1.51
N LYS A 76 -12.74 1.47 2.73
CA LYS A 76 -13.24 0.12 2.98
C LYS A 76 -14.75 0.00 2.81
N ASP A 77 -15.48 1.11 2.90
CA ASP A 77 -16.93 1.15 2.72
C ASP A 77 -17.29 1.08 1.21
N LEU A 78 -16.34 1.40 0.34
CA LEU A 78 -16.45 1.36 -1.12
C LEU A 78 -15.54 0.29 -1.72
N ARG A 79 -15.46 -0.86 -1.05
CA ARG A 79 -14.60 -1.98 -1.44
C ARG A 79 -15.42 -3.26 -1.48
N LEU A 80 -15.14 -4.10 -2.46
CA LEU A 80 -15.67 -5.46 -2.54
C LEU A 80 -14.64 -6.46 -2.00
N ILE A 81 -15.10 -7.62 -1.54
CA ILE A 81 -14.23 -8.76 -1.23
C ILE A 81 -13.64 -9.30 -2.54
N GLU A 82 -14.50 -9.46 -3.53
CA GLU A 82 -14.24 -9.94 -4.89
C GLU A 82 -15.28 -9.31 -5.82
N VAL A 83 -14.95 -9.17 -7.10
CA VAL A 83 -15.90 -8.77 -8.13
C VAL A 83 -16.54 -10.02 -8.74
N ASP A 84 -17.80 -10.29 -8.39
CA ASP A 84 -18.52 -11.47 -8.87
C ASP A 84 -19.03 -11.28 -10.30
N SER A 85 -19.48 -10.05 -10.63
CA SER A 85 -19.86 -9.68 -11.99
C SER A 85 -19.72 -8.18 -12.21
N PHE A 86 -19.68 -7.77 -13.47
CA PHE A 86 -19.61 -6.36 -13.84
C PHE A 86 -20.34 -6.09 -15.16
N SER A 87 -20.77 -4.84 -15.34
CA SER A 87 -21.36 -4.34 -16.56
C SER A 87 -20.69 -3.01 -16.96
N VAL A 88 -20.63 -2.75 -18.26
CA VAL A 88 -20.14 -1.46 -18.77
C VAL A 88 -21.33 -0.52 -18.86
N LEU A 89 -21.29 0.56 -18.08
CA LEU A 89 -22.34 1.58 -18.10
C LEU A 89 -22.11 2.58 -19.24
N SER A 90 -20.88 3.04 -19.40
CA SER A 90 -20.51 3.99 -20.44
C SER A 90 -19.03 3.86 -20.81
N LYS A 91 -18.71 4.27 -22.04
CA LYS A 91 -17.33 4.39 -22.53
C LYS A 91 -17.20 5.62 -23.39
N THR A 92 -16.32 6.54 -22.97
CA THR A 92 -16.05 7.79 -23.68
C THR A 92 -14.54 8.00 -23.72
N ASN A 93 -13.96 7.99 -24.92
CA ASN A 93 -12.52 8.13 -25.12
C ASN A 93 -11.73 7.08 -24.31
N ASN A 94 -10.87 7.55 -23.40
CA ASN A 94 -10.03 6.76 -22.52
C ASN A 94 -10.69 6.50 -21.15
N THR A 95 -11.97 6.84 -20.99
CA THR A 95 -12.71 6.69 -19.75
C THR A 95 -13.80 5.63 -19.91
N VAL A 96 -13.92 4.74 -18.92
CA VAL A 96 -14.95 3.70 -18.87
C VAL A 96 -15.61 3.75 -17.50
N GLU A 97 -16.93 3.79 -17.45
CA GLU A 97 -17.68 3.58 -16.22
C GLU A 97 -18.16 2.13 -16.14
N ILE A 98 -17.83 1.51 -15.02
CA ILE A 98 -18.15 0.12 -14.73
C ILE A 98 -19.06 0.08 -13.52
N GLU A 99 -20.14 -0.69 -13.62
CA GLU A 99 -20.85 -1.20 -12.46
C GLU A 99 -20.28 -2.57 -12.10
N ALA A 100 -19.86 -2.73 -10.86
CA ALA A 100 -19.38 -3.99 -10.31
C ALA A 100 -20.30 -4.46 -9.19
N TYR A 101 -20.60 -5.75 -9.19
CA TYR A 101 -21.38 -6.43 -8.17
C TYR A 101 -20.48 -7.38 -7.35
N GLY A 102 -20.76 -7.46 -6.06
CA GLY A 102 -20.19 -8.46 -5.18
C GLY A 102 -20.51 -8.17 -3.72
N PHE A 103 -19.80 -8.86 -2.82
CA PHE A 103 -19.95 -8.65 -1.39
C PHE A 103 -19.09 -7.47 -0.90
N ALA A 104 -19.71 -6.56 -0.15
CA ALA A 104 -19.02 -5.46 0.50
C ALA A 104 -17.94 -5.98 1.46
N TYR A 105 -16.78 -5.33 1.49
CA TYR A 105 -15.66 -5.70 2.36
C TYR A 105 -15.97 -5.52 3.86
N LYS A 106 -16.87 -4.60 4.19
CA LYS A 106 -17.24 -4.31 5.57
C LYS A 106 -18.38 -5.20 6.05
N LYS A 107 -18.30 -5.65 7.31
CA LYS A 107 -19.38 -6.39 7.98
C LYS A 107 -20.68 -5.56 7.93
N PRO A 108 -21.84 -6.18 7.66
CA PRO A 108 -22.10 -7.62 7.66
C PRO A 108 -21.86 -8.33 6.31
N TYR A 109 -21.03 -7.77 5.41
CA TYR A 109 -20.72 -8.33 4.10
C TYR A 109 -21.98 -8.46 3.24
N LYS A 110 -22.69 -7.33 3.05
CA LYS A 110 -23.89 -7.29 2.21
C LYS A 110 -23.50 -7.30 0.74
N GLU A 111 -24.33 -7.92 -0.08
CA GLU A 111 -24.29 -7.74 -1.53
C GLU A 111 -24.50 -6.26 -1.86
N THR A 112 -23.70 -5.74 -2.79
CA THR A 112 -23.78 -4.33 -3.18
C THR A 112 -23.31 -4.15 -4.62
N TYR A 113 -23.69 -3.01 -5.19
CA TYR A 113 -23.21 -2.53 -6.47
C TYR A 113 -22.37 -1.27 -6.26
N LEU A 114 -21.19 -1.25 -6.88
CA LEU A 114 -20.31 -0.08 -6.93
C LEU A 114 -20.17 0.38 -8.37
N ILE A 115 -20.19 1.70 -8.57
CA ILE A 115 -19.90 2.32 -9.86
C ILE A 115 -18.50 2.91 -9.77
N GLY A 116 -17.58 2.40 -10.58
CA GLY A 116 -16.21 2.86 -10.68
C GLY A 116 -15.93 3.52 -12.03
N THR A 117 -15.23 4.66 -12.02
CA THR A 117 -14.77 5.34 -13.23
C THR A 117 -13.30 5.03 -13.45
N PHE A 118 -12.98 4.40 -14.59
CA PHE A 118 -11.64 3.99 -14.97
C PHE A 118 -11.10 4.88 -16.08
N ILE A 119 -9.82 5.23 -16.02
CA ILE A 119 -9.12 6.00 -17.05
C ILE A 119 -7.88 5.23 -17.50
N GLU A 120 -7.67 5.18 -18.82
CA GLU A 120 -6.45 4.65 -19.44
C GLU A 120 -5.38 5.74 -19.54
N ASP A 121 -4.20 5.47 -18.99
CA ASP A 121 -3.04 6.36 -19.07
C ASP A 121 -2.32 6.28 -20.43
N ASP A 122 -1.33 7.17 -20.61
CA ASP A 122 -0.50 7.27 -21.82
C ASP A 122 0.30 6.01 -22.16
N LYS A 123 0.39 5.05 -21.23
CA LYS A 123 1.10 3.77 -21.42
C LYS A 123 0.14 2.58 -21.46
N GLY A 124 -1.15 2.83 -21.66
CA GLY A 124 -2.17 1.79 -21.79
C GLY A 124 -2.46 1.05 -20.49
N ARG A 125 -2.39 1.75 -19.35
CA ARG A 125 -2.76 1.19 -18.04
C ARG A 125 -4.01 1.83 -17.51
N TRP A 126 -4.87 1.01 -16.95
CA TRP A 126 -6.13 1.41 -16.38
C TRP A 126 -5.99 1.73 -14.90
N HIS A 127 -6.56 2.86 -14.49
CA HIS A 127 -6.67 3.24 -13.08
C HIS A 127 -8.08 3.72 -12.75
N MET A 128 -8.60 3.29 -11.59
CA MET A 128 -9.88 3.79 -11.10
C MET A 128 -9.68 5.17 -10.45
N GLU A 129 -10.33 6.19 -10.99
CA GLU A 129 -10.28 7.57 -10.50
C GLU A 129 -11.27 7.79 -9.34
N SER A 130 -12.47 7.23 -9.47
CA SER A 130 -13.52 7.37 -8.47
C SER A 130 -14.35 6.10 -8.34
N VAL A 131 -14.99 5.93 -7.18
CA VAL A 131 -15.97 4.88 -6.93
C VAL A 131 -17.07 5.42 -6.03
N LYS A 132 -18.31 4.99 -6.30
CA LYS A 132 -19.49 5.33 -5.50
C LYS A 132 -20.39 4.11 -5.37
N LEU A 133 -21.22 4.09 -4.34
CA LEU A 133 -22.33 3.14 -4.26
C LEU A 133 -23.31 3.44 -5.40
N LYS A 134 -23.88 2.39 -6.01
CA LYS A 134 -25.04 2.57 -6.87
C LYS A 134 -26.19 3.06 -6.00
N ASN A 135 -26.64 4.30 -6.22
CA ASN A 135 -27.81 4.82 -5.51
C ASN A 135 -29.02 3.92 -5.83
N GLU A 136 -29.69 3.44 -4.78
CA GLU A 136 -30.91 2.61 -4.88
C GLU A 136 -32.06 3.33 -5.60
N GLU A 137 -32.00 4.66 -5.73
CA GLU A 137 -33.00 5.49 -6.43
C GLU A 137 -33.13 5.17 -7.93
N SER A 138 -32.13 4.53 -8.54
CA SER A 138 -32.18 4.08 -9.94
C SER A 138 -33.03 2.82 -10.19
N LYS A 139 -33.55 2.17 -9.13
CA LYS A 139 -34.48 1.04 -9.27
C LYS A 139 -35.92 1.47 -9.57
N ILE A 140 -36.31 2.70 -9.23
CA ILE A 140 -37.71 3.13 -9.34
C ILE A 140 -38.06 3.51 -10.79
N GLU A 141 -37.16 4.11 -11.56
CA GLU A 141 -37.47 4.51 -12.95
C GLU A 141 -37.62 3.32 -13.93
N ASN A 142 -36.97 2.17 -13.67
CA ASN A 142 -37.05 1.03 -14.58
C ASN A 142 -38.27 0.12 -14.33
N GLU A 143 -38.96 0.22 -13.20
CA GLU A 143 -40.17 -0.58 -12.94
C GLU A 143 -41.46 0.10 -13.45
N GLU A 144 -41.51 1.44 -13.56
CA GLU A 144 -42.70 2.14 -14.08
C GLU A 144 -42.83 2.02 -15.62
N ASP A 145 -41.71 1.92 -16.36
CA ASP A 145 -41.71 1.78 -17.83
C ASP A 145 -42.07 0.36 -18.32
N VAL A 146 -42.07 -0.65 -17.43
CA VAL A 146 -42.46 -2.03 -17.77
C VAL A 146 -43.95 -2.29 -17.51
N ILE A 147 -44.59 -1.49 -16.65
CA ILE A 147 -46.01 -1.68 -16.28
C ILE A 147 -46.95 -0.94 -17.24
N THR A 148 -46.43 -0.08 -18.13
CA THR A 148 -47.23 0.77 -19.03
C THR A 148 -47.19 0.40 -20.52
N ASN A 149 -46.76 -0.82 -20.89
CA ASN A 149 -46.88 -1.36 -22.26
C ASN A 149 -47.76 -2.61 -22.34
#